data_AF-A0A1B9ENK4-F1
#
_entry.id   AF-A0A1B9ENK4-F1
#
_cell.length_a   1.000
_cell.length_b   1.000
_cell.length_c   1.000
_cell.angle_alpha   90.00
_cell.angle_beta   90.00
_cell.angle_gamma   90.00
#
_symmetry.space_group_name_H-M   'P 1'
#
loop_
_entity.id
_entity.type
_entity.pdbx_description
1 polymer ?
#
loop_
_entity_poly.entity_id
_entity_poly.type
_entity_poly.pdbx_seq_one_letter_code
_entity_poly.pdbx_strand_id
1 'polypeptide(L)'
;MSPVIEEHARARLITDGPLTRPVPVDLRYDPADERRTVHIGLPDGTDWAFGRDLLERGLRTPIERGAVRVWPCGRTQLIVELHSTDGVEVFQFEIRTLIRFLARTRRTQTPAASPDAGGEPRPPSRTTRPDKNAEQGVKEERGAQPAHG
;
A
#
# COMPACT_ATOMS: atom_id res chain seq x y z
N MET A 1 5.48 -23.10 -6.37
CA MET A 1 4.95 -21.73 -6.55
C MET A 1 3.96 -21.48 -5.43
N SER A 2 4.26 -20.54 -4.53
CA SER A 2 3.31 -20.17 -3.46
C SER A 2 2.19 -19.31 -4.09
N PRO A 3 0.91 -19.61 -3.83
CA PRO A 3 -0.18 -18.88 -4.46
C PRO A 3 -0.29 -17.45 -3.93
N VAL A 4 -0.79 -16.55 -4.79
CA VAL A 4 -1.26 -15.22 -4.38
C VAL A 4 -2.42 -15.39 -3.41
N ILE A 5 -2.42 -14.60 -2.34
CA ILE A 5 -3.49 -14.58 -1.35
C ILE A 5 -4.28 -13.30 -1.56
N GLU A 6 -5.56 -13.44 -1.85
CA GLU A 6 -6.51 -12.35 -1.98
C GLU A 6 -7.66 -12.58 -0.99
N GLU A 7 -8.14 -11.49 -0.38
CA GLU A 7 -9.28 -11.49 0.54
C GLU A 7 -10.11 -10.22 0.31
N HIS A 8 -11.36 -10.39 -0.08
CA HIS A 8 -12.31 -9.30 -0.17
C HIS A 8 -12.79 -8.91 1.23
N ALA A 9 -12.65 -7.63 1.57
CA ALA A 9 -13.03 -7.09 2.86
C ALA A 9 -13.83 -5.79 2.70
N ARG A 10 -14.26 -5.23 3.84
CA ARG A 10 -14.80 -3.88 3.92
C ARG A 10 -13.91 -3.05 4.83
N ALA A 11 -13.60 -1.84 4.38
CA ALA A 11 -12.99 -0.82 5.20
C ALA A 11 -13.93 0.38 5.30
N ARG A 12 -13.81 1.18 6.35
CA ARG A 12 -14.38 2.53 6.36
C ARG A 12 -13.25 3.49 6.03
N LEU A 13 -13.41 4.21 4.91
CA LEU A 13 -12.47 5.25 4.48
C LEU A 13 -12.96 6.60 5.00
N ILE A 14 -12.09 7.29 5.72
CA ILE A 14 -12.29 8.64 6.24
C ILE A 14 -11.21 9.49 5.57
N THR A 15 -11.63 10.44 4.75
CA THR A 15 -10.75 11.45 4.15
C THR A 15 -11.18 12.83 4.63
N ASP A 16 -10.43 13.88 4.27
CA ASP A 16 -10.76 15.27 4.58
C ASP A 16 -12.12 15.73 3.98
N GLY A 17 -12.65 14.97 3.01
CA GLY A 17 -13.97 15.21 2.44
C GLY A 17 -15.15 14.77 3.32
N PRO A 18 -16.37 15.22 3.03
CA PRO A 18 -17.56 15.01 3.87
C PRO A 18 -18.07 13.56 3.95
N LEU A 19 -17.38 12.59 3.33
CA LEU A 19 -17.88 11.23 3.12
C LEU A 19 -17.05 10.19 3.86
N THR A 20 -17.44 9.92 5.10
CA THR A 20 -17.05 8.67 5.76
C THR A 20 -17.95 7.53 5.26
N ARG A 21 -17.46 6.68 4.37
CA ARG A 21 -18.25 5.59 3.78
C ARG A 21 -17.58 4.22 3.95
N PRO A 22 -18.35 3.13 4.19
CA PRO A 22 -17.82 1.80 4.02
C PRO A 22 -17.54 1.55 2.53
N VAL A 23 -16.33 1.12 2.21
CA VAL A 23 -15.88 0.77 0.86
C VAL A 23 -15.46 -0.71 0.82
N PRO A 24 -15.79 -1.44 -0.27
CA PRO A 24 -15.17 -2.73 -0.51
C PRO A 24 -13.68 -2.51 -0.76
N VAL A 25 -12.85 -3.43 -0.26
CA VAL A 25 -11.40 -3.41 -0.46
C VAL A 25 -10.91 -4.82 -0.77
N ASP A 26 -9.86 -4.90 -1.58
CA ASP A 26 -9.16 -6.15 -1.84
C ASP A 26 -7.82 -6.17 -1.09
N LEU A 27 -7.64 -7.14 -0.19
CA LEU A 27 -6.37 -7.37 0.47
C LEU A 27 -5.58 -8.40 -0.33
N ARG A 28 -4.42 -8.00 -0.86
CA ARG A 28 -3.61 -8.85 -1.71
C ARG A 28 -2.19 -9.02 -1.17
N TYR A 29 -1.69 -10.25 -1.24
CA TYR A 29 -0.30 -10.60 -0.90
C TYR A 29 0.25 -11.58 -1.93
N ASP A 30 1.34 -11.19 -2.58
CA ASP A 30 2.05 -12.02 -3.56
C ASP A 30 3.42 -12.44 -2.99
N PRO A 31 3.63 -13.73 -2.65
CA PRO A 31 4.90 -14.21 -2.12
C PRO A 31 6.03 -14.32 -3.17
N ALA A 32 5.72 -14.23 -4.46
CA ALA A 32 6.71 -14.28 -5.54
C ALA A 32 7.21 -12.89 -5.92
N ASP A 33 6.34 -11.88 -5.84
CA ASP A 33 6.63 -10.49 -6.18
C ASP A 33 7.29 -9.72 -5.01
N GLU A 34 6.54 -9.50 -3.92
CA GLU A 34 7.00 -8.70 -2.79
C GLU A 34 6.60 -9.31 -1.43
N ARG A 35 7.44 -10.22 -0.91
CA ARG A 35 7.19 -10.99 0.33
C ARG A 35 6.97 -10.18 1.61
N ARG A 36 7.28 -8.90 1.59
CA ARG A 36 7.14 -7.99 2.74
C ARG A 36 6.00 -6.99 2.58
N THR A 37 5.27 -7.05 1.47
CA THR A 37 4.27 -6.03 1.10
C THR A 37 2.87 -6.64 1.05
N VAL A 38 1.90 -5.93 1.59
CA VAL A 38 0.46 -6.20 1.47
C VAL A 38 -0.16 -5.04 0.72
N HIS A 39 -0.94 -5.34 -0.31
CA HIS A 39 -1.68 -4.34 -1.07
C HIS A 39 -3.12 -4.25 -0.58
N ILE A 40 -3.65 -3.03 -0.55
CA ILE A 40 -5.05 -2.74 -0.31
C ILE A 40 -5.59 -2.01 -1.55
N GLY A 41 -6.36 -2.72 -2.36
CA GLY A 41 -7.01 -2.19 -3.55
C GLY A 41 -8.38 -1.62 -3.25
N LEU A 42 -8.68 -0.44 -3.80
CA LEU A 42 -9.98 0.20 -3.77
C LEU A 42 -10.70 0.03 -5.12
N PRO A 43 -12.04 0.12 -5.15
CA PRO A 43 -12.82 -0.01 -6.40
C PRO A 43 -12.50 1.08 -7.41
N ASP A 44 -12.03 2.25 -6.95
CA ASP A 44 -11.63 3.37 -7.79
C ASP A 44 -10.24 3.17 -8.44
N GLY A 45 -9.67 1.96 -8.35
CA GLY A 45 -8.38 1.59 -8.95
C GLY A 45 -7.15 2.05 -8.15
N THR A 46 -7.35 2.72 -7.02
CA THR A 46 -6.28 3.09 -6.10
C THR A 46 -5.74 1.85 -5.40
N ASP A 47 -4.42 1.69 -5.36
CA ASP A 47 -3.74 0.65 -4.59
C ASP A 47 -2.79 1.25 -3.56
N TRP A 48 -2.77 0.67 -2.37
CA TRP A 48 -1.88 1.06 -1.29
C TRP A 48 -0.99 -0.11 -0.87
N ALA A 49 0.31 0.11 -0.86
CA ALA A 49 1.31 -0.86 -0.42
C ALA A 49 1.73 -0.62 1.03
N PHE A 50 1.62 -1.65 1.87
CA PHE A 50 2.00 -1.60 3.28
C PHE A 50 2.98 -2.70 3.63
N GLY A 51 3.91 -2.41 4.55
CA GLY A 51 4.73 -3.46 5.15
C GLY A 51 3.86 -4.47 5.90
N ARG A 52 3.95 -5.76 5.54
CA ARG A 52 3.25 -6.86 6.22
C ARG A 52 3.48 -6.82 7.73
N ASP A 53 4.74 -6.67 8.11
CA ASP A 53 5.23 -6.57 9.49
C ASP A 53 4.76 -5.30 10.22
N LEU A 54 4.47 -4.21 9.47
CA LEU A 54 3.83 -3.02 10.04
C LEU A 54 2.40 -3.33 10.49
N LEU A 55 1.60 -3.98 9.64
CA LEU A 55 0.23 -4.39 9.97
C LEU A 55 0.21 -5.42 11.11
N GLU A 56 1.14 -6.38 11.10
CA GLU A 56 1.24 -7.41 12.14
C GLU A 56 1.55 -6.85 13.52
N ARG A 57 2.46 -5.87 13.61
CA ARG A 57 2.76 -5.16 14.86
C ARG A 57 1.64 -4.21 15.25
N GLY A 58 1.08 -3.49 14.28
CA GLY A 58 -0.03 -2.55 14.46
C GLY A 58 -1.30 -3.19 15.04
N LEU A 59 -1.52 -4.48 14.78
CA LEU A 59 -2.60 -5.25 15.43
C LEU A 59 -2.44 -5.43 16.94
N ARG A 60 -1.23 -5.22 17.49
CA ARG A 60 -0.90 -5.46 18.90
C ARG A 60 -0.67 -4.17 19.68
N THR A 61 -0.01 -3.21 19.04
CA THR A 61 0.40 -1.95 19.66
C THR A 61 0.40 -0.85 18.61
N PRO A 62 0.12 0.41 18.97
CA PRO A 62 0.35 1.54 18.09
C PRO A 62 1.79 1.53 17.55
N ILE A 63 1.94 1.72 16.24
CA ILE A 63 3.23 1.80 15.55
C ILE A 63 3.15 2.80 14.41
N GLU A 64 4.26 3.46 14.13
CA GLU A 64 4.41 4.40 13.02
C GLU A 64 5.65 4.04 12.21
N ARG A 65 5.56 4.14 10.89
CA ARG A 65 6.70 3.99 9.98
C ARG A 65 6.53 4.91 8.78
N GLY A 66 7.40 5.91 8.68
CA GLY A 66 7.32 6.91 7.64
C GLY A 66 5.99 7.66 7.73
N ALA A 67 5.26 7.72 6.63
CA ALA A 67 3.98 8.40 6.56
C ALA A 67 2.77 7.53 6.96
N VAL A 68 3.00 6.33 7.49
CA VAL A 68 1.93 5.39 7.84
C VAL A 68 1.94 5.12 9.35
N ARG A 69 0.79 5.29 9.98
CA ARG A 69 0.55 4.97 11.38
C ARG A 69 -0.54 3.92 11.51
N VAL A 70 -0.33 2.92 12.36
CA VAL A 70 -1.23 1.79 12.53
C VAL A 70 -1.47 1.53 14.02
N TRP A 71 -2.73 1.43 14.44
CA TRP A 71 -3.07 1.15 15.83
C TRP A 71 -4.42 0.44 15.99
N PRO A 72 -4.58 -0.38 17.04
CA PRO A 72 -5.88 -0.93 17.38
C PRO A 72 -6.76 0.15 18.02
N CYS A 73 -8.02 0.22 17.61
CA CYS A 73 -9.04 1.05 18.22
C CYS A 73 -10.12 0.13 18.82
N GLY A 74 -10.03 -0.07 20.14
CA GLY A 74 -10.86 -1.05 20.84
C GLY A 74 -10.51 -2.50 20.46
N ARG A 75 -11.51 -3.38 20.48
CA ARG A 75 -11.31 -4.83 20.28
C ARG A 75 -11.52 -5.30 18.84
N THR A 76 -12.14 -4.48 18.01
CA THR A 76 -12.65 -4.91 16.71
C THR A 76 -12.11 -4.11 15.54
N GLN A 77 -11.53 -2.93 15.76
CA GLN A 77 -11.10 -2.05 14.70
C GLN A 77 -9.59 -1.86 14.69
N LEU A 78 -8.97 -1.98 13.52
CA LEU A 78 -7.62 -1.50 13.27
C LEU A 78 -7.71 -0.22 12.45
N ILE A 79 -6.97 0.81 12.86
CA ILE A 79 -6.86 2.05 12.13
C ILE A 79 -5.50 2.07 11.42
N VAL A 80 -5.53 2.45 10.13
CA VAL A 80 -4.37 2.73 9.30
C VAL A 80 -4.51 4.16 8.81
N GLU A 81 -3.67 5.05 9.31
CA GLU A 81 -3.61 6.45 8.93
C GLU A 81 -2.42 6.66 7.99
N LEU A 82 -2.68 7.35 6.89
CA LEU A 82 -1.70 7.70 5.89
C LEU A 82 -1.62 9.22 5.79
N HIS A 83 -0.41 9.73 5.95
CA HIS A 83 -0.10 11.12 5.71
C HIS A 83 0.45 11.26 4.30
N SER A 84 -0.05 12.23 3.56
CA SER A 84 0.46 12.60 2.24
C SER A 84 0.43 14.12 2.10
N THR A 85 1.09 14.64 1.07
CA THR A 85 1.07 16.08 0.78
C THR A 85 -0.36 16.60 0.54
N ASP A 86 -1.25 15.73 0.07
CA ASP A 86 -2.66 16.00 -0.23
C ASP A 86 -3.57 15.96 1.01
N GLY A 87 -3.06 15.52 2.16
CA GLY A 87 -3.82 15.41 3.41
C GLY A 87 -3.67 14.06 4.12
N VAL A 88 -4.66 13.71 4.92
CA VAL A 88 -4.70 12.48 5.71
C VAL A 88 -5.81 11.56 5.22
N GLU A 89 -5.47 10.30 4.96
CA GLU A 89 -6.42 9.23 4.65
C GLU A 89 -6.41 8.20 5.76
N VAL A 90 -7.58 7.89 6.31
CA VAL A 90 -7.72 6.92 7.40
C VAL A 90 -8.59 5.75 6.95
N PHE A 91 -8.02 4.56 7.02
CA PHE A 91 -8.73 3.31 6.85
C PHE A 91 -9.04 2.68 8.20
N GLN A 92 -10.27 2.25 8.38
CA GLN A 92 -10.71 1.44 9.51
C GLN A 92 -11.10 0.04 9.02
N PHE A 93 -10.44 -0.98 9.55
CA PHE A 93 -10.65 -2.40 9.22
C PHE A 93 -11.13 -3.21 10.41
N GLU A 94 -11.85 -4.29 10.13
CA GLU A 94 -12.17 -5.30 11.13
C GLU A 94 -10.93 -6.16 11.45
N ILE A 95 -10.55 -6.21 12.73
CA ILE A 95 -9.32 -6.86 13.21
C ILE A 95 -9.28 -8.35 12.82
N ARG A 96 -10.37 -9.11 12.97
CA ARG A 96 -10.37 -10.55 12.66
C ARG A 96 -10.13 -10.81 11.18
N THR A 97 -10.59 -9.95 10.30
CA THR A 97 -10.35 -10.03 8.86
C THR A 97 -8.86 -9.87 8.57
N LEU A 98 -8.20 -8.85 9.11
CA LEU A 98 -6.75 -8.70 8.96
C LEU A 98 -5.94 -9.83 9.61
N ILE A 99 -6.35 -10.31 10.79
CA ILE A 99 -5.71 -11.46 11.44
C ILE A 99 -5.79 -12.71 10.55
N ARG A 100 -6.97 -13.01 9.99
CA ARG A 100 -7.17 -14.17 9.11
C ARG A 100 -6.32 -14.06 7.85
N PHE A 101 -6.31 -12.89 7.21
CA PHE A 101 -5.50 -12.62 6.04
C PHE A 101 -4.00 -12.81 6.34
N LEU A 102 -3.45 -12.11 7.35
CA LEU A 102 -2.03 -12.18 7.70
C LEU A 102 -1.60 -13.57 8.21
N ALA A 103 -2.51 -14.34 8.81
CA ALA A 103 -2.22 -15.72 9.17
C ALA A 103 -1.99 -16.60 7.93
N ARG A 104 -2.72 -16.37 6.83
CA ARG A 104 -2.52 -17.09 5.56
C ARG A 104 -1.19 -16.69 4.91
N THR A 105 -0.81 -15.41 4.95
CA THR A 105 0.47 -14.94 4.39
C THR A 105 1.68 -15.53 5.10
N ARG A 106 1.60 -15.80 6.41
CA ARG A 106 2.70 -16.46 7.14
C ARG A 106 2.89 -17.91 6.72
N ARG A 107 1.81 -18.63 6.39
CA ARG A 107 1.90 -20.05 5.99
C ARG A 107 2.62 -20.25 4.66
N THR A 108 2.56 -19.26 3.77
CA THR A 108 3.34 -19.28 2.51
C THR A 108 4.82 -18.95 2.74
N GLN A 109 5.18 -18.49 3.94
CA GLN A 109 6.53 -18.14 4.36
C GLN A 109 7.01 -19.08 5.49
N THR A 110 7.20 -20.35 5.17
CA THR A 110 7.91 -21.31 6.06
C THR A 110 9.40 -21.33 5.65
N PRO A 111 10.38 -21.40 6.58
CA PRO A 111 11.38 -20.32 6.76
C PRO A 111 12.74 -20.54 6.08
N ALA A 112 13.45 -19.43 5.84
CA ALA A 112 14.88 -19.33 6.12
C ALA A 112 15.05 -18.31 7.26
N ALA A 113 15.79 -18.69 8.29
CA ALA A 113 16.00 -17.90 9.50
C ALA A 113 17.02 -16.76 9.31
N SER A 114 16.77 -15.69 10.07
CA SER A 114 17.71 -14.65 10.56
C SER A 114 18.12 -13.48 9.65
N PRO A 115 18.44 -12.33 10.27
CA PRO A 115 18.06 -11.00 9.78
C PRO A 115 19.23 -10.30 9.09
N ASP A 116 18.94 -9.63 7.98
CA ASP A 116 19.83 -8.63 7.41
C ASP A 116 19.16 -7.25 7.52
N ALA A 117 19.86 -6.36 8.21
CA ALA A 117 19.45 -5.01 8.52
C ALA A 117 19.76 -4.09 7.33
N GLY A 118 18.86 -3.13 7.07
CA GLY A 118 19.15 -1.96 6.24
C GLY A 118 18.50 -1.98 4.87
N GLY A 119 17.20 -1.69 4.82
CA GLY A 119 16.53 -1.24 3.61
C GLY A 119 15.60 -0.10 3.97
N GLU A 120 16.03 1.13 3.71
CA GLU A 120 15.21 2.33 3.89
C GLU A 120 13.89 2.18 3.10
N PRO A 121 12.73 2.27 3.77
CA PRO A 121 11.45 2.10 3.08
C PRO A 121 11.16 3.37 2.26
N ARG A 122 11.05 3.21 0.93
CA ARG A 122 10.47 4.22 0.04
C ARG A 122 9.02 4.50 0.50
N PRO A 123 8.55 5.76 0.48
CA PRO A 123 7.16 6.08 0.85
C PRO A 123 6.18 5.37 -0.10
N PRO A 124 4.97 4.99 0.37
CA PRO A 124 3.96 4.42 -0.50
C PRO A 124 3.62 5.45 -1.58
N SER A 125 3.87 5.10 -2.83
CA SER A 125 3.53 5.92 -3.99
C SER A 125 2.12 5.53 -4.44
N ARG A 126 1.19 6.50 -4.49
CA ARG A 126 -0.09 6.33 -5.17
C ARG A 126 0.21 6.00 -6.63
N THR A 127 0.03 4.74 -7.02
CA THR A 127 0.19 4.33 -8.41
C THR A 127 -1.18 4.31 -9.06
N THR A 128 -1.58 5.45 -9.65
CA THR A 128 -2.61 5.41 -10.68
C THR A 128 -2.05 4.58 -11.82
N ARG A 129 -2.66 3.42 -12.08
CA ARG A 129 -2.38 2.60 -13.24
C ARG A 129 -2.54 3.48 -14.50
N PRO A 130 -1.47 3.75 -15.28
CA PRO A 130 -1.62 4.62 -16.44
C PRO A 130 -2.44 3.91 -17.51
N ASP A 131 -3.49 4.59 -17.97
CA ASP A 131 -4.20 4.28 -19.21
C ASP A 131 -3.20 4.36 -20.37
N LYS A 132 -3.08 3.28 -21.15
CA LYS A 132 -2.31 3.29 -22.40
C LYS A 132 -3.17 3.98 -23.45
N ASN A 133 -3.03 5.30 -23.59
CA ASN A 133 -3.43 5.95 -24.83
C ASN A 133 -2.51 7.11 -25.22
N ALA A 134 -1.97 6.97 -26.44
CA ALA A 134 -1.49 7.96 -27.41
C ALA A 134 -0.83 9.28 -26.93
N GLU A 135 0.38 9.55 -27.40
CA GLU A 135 0.54 10.40 -28.60
C GLU A 135 1.99 10.33 -29.14
N GLN A 136 2.09 10.20 -30.46
CA GLN A 136 3.29 10.37 -31.27
C GLN A 136 3.46 11.85 -31.64
N GLY A 137 4.70 12.28 -31.88
CA GLY A 137 5.05 13.56 -32.51
C GLY A 137 5.55 14.60 -31.49
N VAL A 138 6.58 15.40 -31.73
CA VAL A 138 7.27 15.79 -32.96
C VAL A 138 8.74 16.08 -32.63
N LYS A 139 9.59 15.64 -33.55
CA LYS A 139 11.03 15.93 -33.62
C LYS A 139 11.17 17.35 -34.19
N GLU A 140 11.76 18.28 -33.43
CA GLU A 140 12.27 19.51 -34.02
C GLU A 140 13.75 19.70 -33.64
N GLU A 141 14.52 19.91 -34.69
CA GLU A 141 15.97 19.84 -34.74
C GLU A 141 16.66 21.11 -34.29
N ARG A 142 17.91 20.90 -33.89
CA ARG A 142 18.87 21.87 -33.35
C ARG A 142 19.02 23.10 -34.25
N GLY A 143 18.86 24.28 -33.65
CA GLY A 143 19.33 25.55 -34.20
C GLY A 143 20.50 26.12 -33.38
N ALA A 144 21.60 26.40 -34.09
CA ALA A 144 22.68 27.35 -33.79
C ALA A 144 23.80 26.94 -32.81
N GLN A 145 24.89 26.43 -33.40
CA GLN A 145 26.26 26.68 -32.93
C GLN A 145 26.71 28.09 -33.36
N PRO A 146 27.42 28.86 -32.51
CA PRO A 146 28.14 30.05 -32.94
C PRO A 146 29.61 29.71 -33.28
N ALA A 147 30.16 30.34 -34.33
CA ALA A 147 31.45 31.05 -34.31
C ALA A 147 32.09 31.19 -35.71
N HIS A 148 32.88 32.28 -35.81
CA HIS A 148 33.96 32.59 -36.74
C HIS A 148 33.66 33.34 -38.04
N GLY A 149 34.29 34.52 -38.14
CA GLY A 149 34.44 35.30 -39.36
C GLY A 149 34.57 36.79 -39.07
#